data_AF-A0A943YEF9-F1
#
_entry.id   AF-A0A943YEF9-F1
#
_cell.length_a   1.000
_cell.length_b   1.000
_cell.length_c   1.000
_cell.angle_alpha   90.00
_cell.angle_beta   90.00
_cell.angle_gamma   90.00
#
_symmetry.space_group_name_H-M   'P 1'
#
loop_
_entity.id
_entity.type
_entity.pdbx_description
1 polymer ?
#
loop_
_entity_poly.entity_id
_entity_poly.type
_entity_poly.pdbx_seq_one_letter_code
_entity_poly.pdbx_strand_id
1 'polypeptide(L)'
;MTKNAPGVLLYFDLRPALDLLTYAEKGEIFDAILAYGEDGTVPDFDSDVLNMLWAFVARRIDADRANYLAKCEKNRQRALKRWNADACEGLPEDAEPANNNSNVNPNVNSNVNSNSTSSSASASAATAPPWAGAVENPVEKSENDDNPVENC
;
A
#
# COMPACT_ATOMS: atom_id res chain seq x y z
N MET A 1 10.21 19.05 -7.53
CA MET A 1 9.05 18.23 -7.12
C MET A 1 9.36 17.62 -5.78
N THR A 2 8.80 18.14 -4.69
CA THR A 2 8.85 17.50 -3.38
C THR A 2 8.03 16.22 -3.46
N LYS A 3 8.61 15.06 -3.16
CA LYS A 3 7.86 13.80 -3.13
C LYS A 3 7.03 13.77 -1.85
N ASN A 4 5.72 13.87 -2.00
CA ASN A 4 4.80 13.67 -0.89
C ASN A 4 4.82 12.18 -0.49
N ALA A 5 4.47 11.90 0.77
CA ALA A 5 4.33 10.52 1.22
C ALA A 5 3.21 9.84 0.40
N PRO A 6 3.39 8.56 0.00
CA PRO A 6 2.40 7.86 -0.81
C PRO A 6 1.12 7.50 -0.06
N GLY A 7 1.08 7.72 1.27
CA GLY A 7 -0.08 7.42 2.11
C GLY A 7 0.19 7.77 3.56
N VAL A 8 -0.82 7.53 4.40
CA VAL A 8 -0.83 7.79 5.84
C VAL A 8 -0.78 6.47 6.60
N LEU A 9 -0.06 6.44 7.72
CA LEU A 9 -0.02 5.28 8.62
C LEU A 9 -1.04 5.46 9.75
N LEU A 10 -1.89 4.45 9.94
CA LEU A 10 -2.80 4.37 11.07
C LEU A 10 -2.30 3.36 12.10
N TYR A 11 -2.41 3.74 13.36
CA TYR A 11 -1.93 2.98 14.49
C TYR A 11 -3.09 2.25 15.19
N PHE A 12 -2.80 1.10 15.79
CA PHE A 12 -3.82 0.29 16.46
C PHE A 12 -4.41 0.94 17.72
N ASP A 13 -3.72 1.93 18.31
CA ASP A 13 -4.22 2.74 19.42
C ASP A 13 -5.43 3.61 19.01
N LEU A 14 -5.67 3.79 17.71
CA LEU A 14 -6.85 4.46 17.18
C LEU A 14 -8.11 3.60 17.27
N ARG A 15 -7.98 2.27 17.39
CA ARG A 15 -9.10 1.33 17.34
C ARG A 15 -10.18 1.58 18.40
N PRO A 16 -9.84 1.79 19.69
CA PRO A 16 -10.84 2.07 20.71
C PRO A 16 -11.64 3.34 20.44
N ALA A 17 -11.01 4.38 19.87
CA ALA A 17 -11.71 5.61 19.50
C ALA A 17 -12.66 5.38 18.31
N LEU A 18 -12.24 4.60 17.32
CA LEU A 18 -13.09 4.25 16.18
C LEU A 18 -14.28 3.39 16.59
N ASP A 19 -14.18 2.55 17.62
CA ASP A 19 -15.29 1.70 18.07
C ASP A 19 -16.42 2.49 18.74
N LEU A 20 -16.15 3.73 19.21
CA LEU A 20 -17.15 4.64 19.77
C LEU A 20 -17.94 5.42 18.72
N LEU A 21 -17.46 5.46 17.48
CA LEU A 21 -18.05 6.23 16.39
C LEU A 21 -19.09 5.43 15.63
N THR A 22 -20.09 6.13 15.10
CA THR A 22 -21.02 5.59 14.11
C THR A 22 -20.32 5.32 12.77
N TYR A 23 -20.92 4.50 11.91
CA TYR A 23 -20.33 4.21 10.59
C TYR A 23 -20.17 5.45 9.71
N ALA A 24 -21.08 6.43 9.82
CA ALA A 24 -20.99 7.69 9.08
C ALA A 24 -19.77 8.51 9.54
N GLU A 25 -19.64 8.70 10.85
CA GLU A 25 -18.51 9.40 11.47
C GLU A 25 -17.16 8.75 11.18
N LYS A 26 -17.11 7.41 11.10
CA LYS A 26 -15.90 6.70 10.67
C LYS A 26 -15.51 7.09 9.24
N GLY A 27 -16.46 7.18 8.33
CA GLY A 27 -16.20 7.63 6.96
C GLY A 27 -15.62 9.04 6.94
N GLU A 28 -16.26 9.96 7.65
CA GLU A 28 -15.83 11.36 7.72
C GLU A 28 -14.40 11.51 8.25
N ILE A 29 -14.06 10.81 9.34
CA ILE A 29 -12.69 10.90 9.88
C ILE A 29 -11.67 10.25 8.94
N PHE A 30 -12.01 9.17 8.23
CA PHE A 30 -11.10 8.56 7.25
C PHE A 30 -10.84 9.45 6.05
N ASP A 31 -11.89 10.06 5.50
CA ASP A 31 -11.75 10.99 4.37
C ASP A 31 -10.89 12.21 4.77
N ALA A 32 -11.13 12.75 5.97
CA ALA A 32 -10.34 13.84 6.52
C ALA A 32 -8.86 13.49 6.73
N ILE A 33 -8.57 12.27 7.21
CA ILE A 33 -7.19 11.77 7.37
C ILE A 33 -6.46 11.75 6.03
N LEU A 34 -7.13 11.25 4.99
CA LEU A 34 -6.54 11.14 3.66
C LEU A 34 -6.32 12.52 3.04
N ALA A 35 -7.32 13.39 3.10
CA ALA A 35 -7.20 14.77 2.63
C ALA A 35 -5.99 15.46 3.28
N TYR A 36 -5.95 15.52 4.62
CA TYR A 36 -4.83 16.13 5.33
C TYR A 36 -3.46 15.48 5.01
N GLY A 37 -3.42 14.18 4.77
CA GLY A 37 -2.22 13.48 4.32
C GLY A 37 -1.70 14.00 2.98
N GLU A 38 -2.61 14.15 2.01
CA GLU A 38 -2.31 14.53 0.63
C GLU A 38 -2.00 16.01 0.44
N ASP A 39 -2.90 16.89 0.92
CA ASP A 39 -2.86 18.33 0.66
C ASP A 39 -2.67 19.18 1.93
N GLY A 40 -2.83 18.60 3.12
CA GLY A 40 -2.74 19.31 4.40
C GLY A 40 -4.02 20.06 4.77
N THR A 41 -5.15 19.77 4.14
CA THR A 41 -6.45 20.36 4.46
C THR A 41 -6.88 19.94 5.87
N VAL A 42 -7.01 20.93 6.75
CA VAL A 42 -7.52 20.71 8.10
C VAL A 42 -9.04 20.53 8.02
N PRO A 43 -9.57 19.38 8.44
CA PRO A 43 -11.01 19.14 8.46
C PRO A 43 -11.70 19.99 9.52
N ASP A 44 -12.96 20.30 9.27
CA ASP A 44 -13.87 20.89 10.23
C ASP A 44 -15.03 19.92 10.44
N PHE A 45 -15.24 19.47 11.68
CA PHE A 45 -16.29 18.51 12.01
C PHE A 45 -17.36 19.17 12.85
N ASP A 46 -18.63 18.84 12.58
CA ASP A 46 -19.75 19.28 13.41
C ASP A 46 -19.77 18.60 14.79
N SER A 47 -19.11 17.44 14.91
CA SER A 47 -19.08 16.63 16.14
C SER A 47 -17.81 16.91 16.96
N ASP A 48 -18.01 17.31 18.22
CA ASP A 48 -16.93 17.53 19.19
C ASP A 48 -16.04 16.29 19.38
N VAL A 49 -16.62 15.10 19.26
CA VAL A 49 -15.90 13.82 19.40
C VAL A 49 -14.91 13.64 18.25
N LEU A 50 -15.31 13.98 17.02
CA LEU A 50 -14.44 13.91 15.84
C LEU A 50 -13.34 14.96 15.92
N ASN A 51 -13.66 16.19 16.34
CA ASN A 51 -12.66 17.25 16.55
C ASN A 51 -11.61 16.83 17.59
N MET A 52 -12.04 16.22 18.69
CA MET A 52 -11.13 15.69 19.71
C MET A 52 -10.25 14.57 19.14
N LEU A 53 -10.85 13.58 18.45
CA LEU A 53 -10.13 12.47 17.84
C LEU A 53 -9.11 12.97 16.80
N TRP A 54 -9.53 13.92 15.97
CA TRP A 54 -8.71 14.56 14.95
C TRP A 54 -7.45 15.19 15.53
N ALA A 55 -7.56 15.89 16.67
CA ALA A 55 -6.40 16.49 17.32
C ALA A 55 -5.32 15.47 17.70
N PHE A 56 -5.70 14.22 18.02
CA PHE A 56 -4.74 13.14 18.25
C PHE A 56 -4.16 12.60 16.95
N VAL A 57 -5.00 12.39 15.94
CA VAL A 57 -4.59 11.83 14.65
C VAL A 57 -3.67 12.77 13.88
N ALA A 58 -4.00 14.06 13.80
CA ALA A 58 -3.20 15.07 13.11
C ALA A 58 -1.75 15.09 13.64
N ARG A 59 -1.56 15.01 14.96
CA ARG A 59 -0.23 14.96 15.58
C ARG A 59 0.59 13.74 15.15
N ARG A 60 -0.05 12.59 14.94
CA ARG A 60 0.61 11.37 14.45
C ARG A 60 1.04 11.56 13.00
N ILE A 61 0.14 12.09 12.16
CA ILE A 61 0.42 12.34 10.75
C ILE A 61 1.60 13.31 10.59
N ASP A 62 1.63 14.38 11.37
CA ASP A 62 2.71 15.38 11.33
C ASP A 62 4.06 14.76 11.73
N ALA A 63 4.07 13.94 12.78
CA ALA A 63 5.26 13.22 13.22
C ALA A 63 5.76 12.25 12.14
N ASP A 64 4.85 11.52 11.49
CA ASP A 64 5.19 10.57 10.42
C ASP A 64 5.71 11.29 9.19
N ARG A 65 5.13 12.44 8.83
CA ARG A 65 5.61 13.31 7.74
C ARG A 65 7.03 13.78 8.02
N ALA A 66 7.31 14.26 9.24
CA ALA A 66 8.65 14.68 9.64
C ALA A 66 9.66 13.52 9.60
N ASN A 67 9.28 12.35 10.11
CA ASN A 67 10.10 11.14 10.09
C ASN A 67 10.40 10.67 8.66
N TYR A 68 9.39 10.69 7.79
CA TYR A 68 9.53 10.34 6.38
C TYR A 68 10.52 11.27 5.67
N LEU A 69 10.36 12.59 5.83
CA LEU A 69 11.26 13.57 5.24
C LEU A 69 12.71 13.40 5.73
N ALA A 70 12.90 13.17 7.04
CA ALA A 70 14.22 12.89 7.61
C ALA A 70 14.85 11.63 7.02
N LYS A 71 14.07 10.57 6.78
CA LYS A 71 14.53 9.34 6.14
C LYS A 71 14.90 9.56 4.67
N CYS A 72 14.09 10.32 3.93
CA CYS A 72 14.37 10.71 2.55
C CYS A 72 15.68 11.49 2.44
N GLU A 73 15.92 12.45 3.34
CA GLU A 73 17.14 13.26 3.33
C GLU A 73 18.38 12.40 3.65
N LYS A 74 18.31 11.53 4.66
CA LYS A 74 19.40 10.59 4.96
C LYS A 74 19.71 9.67 3.77
N ASN A 75 18.67 9.18 3.09
CA ASN A 75 18.85 8.35 1.90
C ASN A 75 19.45 9.14 0.73
N ARG A 76 19.03 10.40 0.53
CA ARG A 76 19.61 11.29 -0.49
C ARG A 76 21.10 11.52 -0.23
N GLN A 77 21.49 11.78 1.01
CA GLN A 77 22.89 11.97 1.39
C GLN A 77 23.72 10.69 1.17
N ARG A 78 23.19 9.52 1.51
CA ARG A 78 23.86 8.23 1.26
C ARG A 78 24.06 7.98 -0.24
N ALA A 79 23.04 8.27 -1.06
CA ALA A 79 23.14 8.15 -2.51
C ALA A 79 24.18 9.12 -3.10
N LEU A 80 24.20 10.38 -2.64
CA LEU A 80 25.17 11.38 -3.08
C LEU A 80 26.61 10.99 -2.71
N LYS A 81 26.83 10.48 -1.50
CA LYS A 81 28.14 9.97 -1.08
C LYS A 81 28.64 8.85 -1.98
N ARG A 82 27.77 7.90 -2.35
CA ARG A 82 28.11 6.82 -3.28
C ARG A 82 28.44 7.37 -4.67
N TRP A 83 27.61 8.25 -5.20
CA TRP A 83 27.84 8.86 -6.51
C TRP A 83 29.16 9.64 -6.58
N ASN A 84 29.49 10.40 -5.54
CA ASN A 84 30.72 11.17 -5.50
C ASN A 84 31.97 10.29 -5.22
N ALA A 85 31.82 9.18 -4.49
CA ALA A 85 32.90 8.22 -4.29
C ALA A 85 33.24 7.49 -5.61
N ASP A 86 32.22 7.05 -6.35
CA ASP A 86 32.38 6.43 -7.67
C ASP A 86 32.98 7.42 -8.72
N ALA A 87 32.83 8.73 -8.50
CA ALA A 87 33.38 9.78 -9.37
C ALA A 87 34.84 10.19 -9.04
N CYS A 88 35.37 9.83 -7.86
CA CYS A 88 36.71 10.28 -7.44
C CYS A 88 37.65 9.19 -6.93
N GLU A 89 37.19 8.03 -6.43
CA GLU A 89 38.10 7.04 -5.83
C GLU A 89 37.60 5.60 -6.07
N GLY A 90 37.93 5.08 -7.25
CA GLY A 90 37.61 3.71 -7.65
C GLY A 90 38.66 3.02 -8.53
N LEU A 91 39.87 3.58 -8.65
CA LEU A 91 41.03 2.79 -9.05
C LEU A 91 41.94 2.66 -7.82
N PRO A 92 42.15 1.45 -7.27
CA PRO A 92 43.32 1.25 -6.43
C PRO A 92 44.56 1.58 -7.27
N GLU A 93 45.44 2.43 -6.75
CA GLU A 93 46.69 2.86 -7.40
C GLU A 93 47.65 1.67 -7.64
N ASP A 94 47.38 0.53 -6.98
CA ASP A 94 48.12 -0.74 -7.07
C ASP A 94 47.38 -1.85 -7.86
N ALA A 95 46.41 -1.51 -8.71
CA ALA A 95 45.86 -2.49 -9.64
C ALA A 95 46.92 -2.90 -10.69
N GLU A 96 47.54 -4.07 -10.50
CA GLU A 96 48.29 -4.76 -11.55
C GLU A 96 47.48 -4.74 -12.86
N PRO A 97 48.03 -4.24 -13.99
CA PRO A 97 47.31 -4.23 -15.25
C PRO A 97 47.02 -5.67 -15.65
N ALA A 98 45.74 -6.04 -15.72
CA ALA A 98 45.33 -7.30 -16.32
C ALA A 98 45.84 -7.33 -17.77
N ASN A 99 46.87 -8.14 -17.98
CA ASN A 99 47.60 -8.32 -19.22
C ASN A 99 46.67 -8.48 -20.44
N ASN A 100 47.02 -7.71 -21.47
CA ASN A 100 46.54 -7.69 -22.85
C ASN A 100 46.47 -9.10 -23.48
N ASN A 101 45.26 -9.58 -23.76
CA ASN A 101 45.04 -10.43 -24.93
C ASN A 101 44.14 -9.69 -25.92
N SER A 102 44.79 -8.95 -26.81
CA SER A 102 44.24 -8.46 -28.06
C SER A 102 43.88 -9.65 -28.94
N ASN A 103 42.61 -10.03 -28.95
CA ASN A 103 42.03 -10.59 -30.17
C ASN A 103 40.86 -9.71 -30.60
N VAL A 104 41.22 -8.62 -31.29
CA VAL A 104 40.30 -7.83 -32.09
C VAL A 104 39.89 -8.68 -33.28
N ASN A 105 38.66 -9.18 -33.30
CA ASN A 105 38.01 -9.55 -34.55
C ASN A 105 37.02 -8.43 -34.93
N PRO A 106 37.33 -7.58 -35.92
CA PRO A 106 36.41 -6.57 -36.38
C PRO A 106 35.48 -7.21 -37.41
N ASN A 107 34.33 -7.74 -36.98
CA ASN A 107 33.21 -7.87 -37.89
C ASN A 107 32.04 -7.05 -37.37
N VAL A 108 32.07 -5.77 -37.73
CA VAL A 108 30.91 -4.88 -37.69
C VAL A 108 29.95 -5.36 -38.77
N ASN A 109 28.92 -6.11 -38.37
CA ASN A 109 27.67 -6.17 -39.11
C ASN A 109 26.64 -5.33 -38.35
N SER A 110 26.57 -4.06 -38.73
CA SER A 110 25.39 -3.25 -38.47
C SER A 110 24.30 -3.69 -39.44
N ASN A 111 23.35 -4.52 -38.98
CA ASN A 111 22.08 -4.69 -39.68
C ASN A 111 20.90 -4.50 -38.71
N VAL A 112 19.96 -3.73 -39.24
CA VAL A 112 18.83 -3.06 -38.63
C VAL A 112 17.71 -4.06 -38.34
N ASN A 113 16.89 -3.75 -37.33
CA ASN A 113 15.45 -3.56 -37.50
C ASN A 113 14.50 -4.43 -36.65
N SER A 114 13.64 -3.69 -35.94
CA SER A 114 12.23 -3.92 -35.60
C SER A 114 11.79 -5.13 -34.79
N ASN A 115 11.37 -4.79 -33.56
CA ASN A 115 10.12 -5.16 -32.90
C ASN A 115 9.51 -6.53 -33.20
N SER A 116 9.31 -7.32 -32.14
CA SER A 116 8.10 -8.12 -31.98
C SER A 116 7.84 -8.40 -30.50
N THR A 117 6.82 -7.74 -29.99
CA THR A 117 6.00 -8.19 -28.86
C THR A 117 5.57 -9.64 -29.07
N SER A 118 5.81 -10.50 -28.10
CA SER A 118 5.02 -11.73 -27.92
C SER A 118 5.02 -12.14 -26.46
N SER A 119 3.97 -11.69 -25.79
CA SER A 119 3.31 -12.43 -24.72
C SER A 119 3.09 -13.89 -25.15
N SER A 120 3.54 -14.83 -24.33
CA SER A 120 2.96 -16.17 -24.28
C SER A 120 2.76 -16.57 -22.82
N ALA A 121 1.54 -16.29 -22.35
CA ALA A 121 0.92 -17.12 -21.34
C ALA A 121 0.84 -18.56 -21.87
N SER A 122 1.23 -19.52 -21.04
CA SER A 122 0.77 -20.90 -21.15
C SER A 122 0.36 -21.38 -19.77
N ALA A 123 -0.95 -21.58 -19.67
CA ALA A 123 -1.69 -22.11 -18.54
C ALA A 123 -1.45 -23.61 -18.37
N SER A 124 -1.46 -24.05 -17.11
CA SER A 124 -1.92 -25.37 -16.63
C SER A 124 -1.80 -25.36 -15.11
N ALA A 125 -2.72 -25.84 -14.29
CA ALA A 125 -4.12 -26.18 -14.44
C ALA A 125 -4.70 -26.19 -13.00
N ALA A 126 -5.98 -25.88 -12.90
CA ALA A 126 -6.89 -26.04 -11.77
C ALA A 126 -6.44 -26.83 -10.52
N THR A 127 -6.53 -26.20 -9.35
CA THR A 127 -7.15 -26.85 -8.16
C THR A 127 -7.77 -25.76 -7.27
N ALA A 128 -9.03 -25.42 -7.53
CA ALA A 128 -9.88 -24.67 -6.59
C ALA A 128 -10.62 -25.66 -5.68
N PRO A 129 -11.00 -25.24 -4.46
CA PRO A 129 -11.18 -26.11 -3.30
C PRO A 129 -12.60 -26.70 -3.23
N PRO A 130 -12.81 -27.77 -2.47
CA PRO A 130 -14.12 -28.07 -1.92
C PRO A 130 -14.10 -27.85 -0.41
N TRP A 131 -14.27 -26.60 0.05
CA TRP A 131 -15.04 -26.38 1.28
C TRP A 131 -16.50 -26.32 0.84
N ALA A 132 -17.07 -27.49 0.59
CA ALA A 132 -18.50 -27.64 0.45
C ALA A 132 -19.09 -27.57 1.86
N GLY A 133 -19.80 -26.46 2.12
CA GLY A 133 -20.70 -26.34 3.24
C GLY A 133 -21.68 -27.51 3.22
N ALA A 134 -21.73 -28.23 4.32
CA ALA A 134 -22.73 -29.24 4.54
C ALA A 134 -24.10 -28.56 4.72
N VAL A 135 -24.99 -28.90 3.79
CA VAL A 135 -26.41 -29.19 3.93
C VAL A 135 -27.36 -28.03 4.29
N GLU A 136 -28.12 -27.62 3.27
CA GLU A 136 -29.49 -27.17 3.43
C GLU A 136 -30.43 -28.34 3.80
N ASN A 137 -31.54 -27.96 4.46
CA ASN A 137 -32.91 -28.48 4.41
C ASN A 137 -33.48 -29.17 5.67
N PRO A 138 -34.82 -29.15 5.91
CA PRO A 138 -35.90 -28.51 5.12
C PRO A 138 -36.90 -27.65 5.94
N VAL A 139 -37.74 -26.90 5.22
CA VAL A 139 -39.07 -26.51 5.69
C VAL A 139 -39.95 -27.78 5.71
N GLU A 140 -40.52 -28.14 6.85
CA GLU A 140 -41.69 -29.02 6.90
C GLU A 140 -42.78 -28.37 7.75
N LYS A 141 -43.95 -28.30 7.11
CA LYS A 141 -45.23 -27.84 7.58
C LYS A 141 -45.91 -29.03 8.27
N SER A 142 -46.33 -28.89 9.52
CA SER A 142 -47.43 -29.68 10.07
C SER A 142 -48.64 -28.78 10.25
N GLU A 143 -49.55 -28.86 9.28
CA GLU A 143 -50.96 -28.52 9.43
C GLU A 143 -51.63 -29.50 10.42
N ASN A 144 -52.66 -28.99 11.11
CA ASN A 144 -53.82 -29.70 11.68
C ASN A 144 -53.60 -30.44 13.02
N ASP A 145 -54.47 -30.39 14.04
CA ASP A 145 -55.83 -29.89 14.24
C ASP A 145 -56.03 -29.65 15.75
N ASP A 146 -56.71 -28.58 16.15
CA ASP A 146 -57.81 -28.57 17.14
C ASP A 146 -58.20 -27.12 17.51
N ASN A 147 -59.12 -26.60 16.71
CA ASN A 147 -60.19 -25.67 17.13
C ASN A 147 -61.00 -26.37 18.29
N PRO A 148 -61.83 -25.72 19.15
CA PRO A 148 -62.55 -24.52 18.77
C PRO A 148 -62.98 -23.51 19.88
N VAL A 149 -63.44 -22.34 19.39
CA VAL A 149 -64.43 -21.37 19.94
C VAL A 149 -64.38 -20.97 21.43
N GLU A 150 -64.34 -19.66 21.73
CA GLU A 150 -65.51 -18.86 22.17
C GLU A 150 -65.08 -17.46 22.67
N ASN A 151 -65.50 -16.47 21.88
CA ASN A 151 -66.15 -15.22 22.27
C ASN A 151 -66.17 -14.83 23.77
N CYS A 152 -65.60 -13.67 24.10
CA CYS A 152 -66.08 -12.69 25.10
C CYS A 152 -65.53 -11.31 24.77
#